data_AF-A0A8D0G7A1-F1
#
_entry.id   AF-A0A8D0G7A1-F1
#
_cell.length_a   1.000
_cell.length_b   1.000
_cell.length_c   1.000
_cell.angle_alpha   90.00
_cell.angle_beta   90.00
_cell.angle_gamma   90.00
#
_symmetry.space_group_name_H-M   'P 1'
#
loop_
_entity.id
_entity.type
_entity.pdbx_description
1 polymer ?
#
loop_
_entity_poly.entity_id
_entity_poly.type
_entity_poly.pdbx_seq_one_letter_code
_entity_poly.pdbx_strand_id
1 'polypeptide(L)'
;MSITSDEVNFLVYRYLQESGFSHSAFTFGIESHISQSNINGTLVPPAALISILQKGLQYVEAEISINEDGTVFDGRPIESLSLIDAVMPDVVQTRQQAFREKLAQQQANAAVAAAAAAAAAAAAATTTAVSQQNTPKNGEATVNGEENGAHAINNHSKPMEIDGDVEIPPNKATVLRGHESEVFICAWNPVSDLLASG
;
A
#
# COMPACT_ATOMS: atom_id res chain seq x y z
N MET A 1 -10.54 2.27 -17.26
CA MET A 1 -11.37 1.71 -16.18
C MET A 1 -12.14 2.87 -15.56
N SER A 2 -13.45 2.73 -15.34
CA SER A 2 -14.26 3.76 -14.68
C SER A 2 -14.74 3.21 -13.34
N ILE A 3 -14.53 3.98 -12.27
CA ILE A 3 -15.05 3.70 -10.93
C ILE A 3 -16.33 4.50 -10.72
N THR A 4 -17.33 3.90 -10.10
CA THR A 4 -18.63 4.52 -9.77
C THR A 4 -18.68 4.91 -8.29
N SER A 5 -19.54 5.89 -7.95
CA SER A 5 -19.74 6.30 -6.55
C SER A 5 -20.24 5.14 -5.68
N ASP A 6 -21.10 4.28 -6.21
CA ASP A 6 -21.63 3.11 -5.51
C ASP A 6 -20.51 2.13 -5.13
N GLU A 7 -19.55 1.89 -6.01
CA GLU A 7 -18.40 1.02 -5.75
C GLU A 7 -17.52 1.59 -4.64
N VAL A 8 -17.23 2.89 -4.68
CA VAL A 8 -16.44 3.56 -3.62
C VAL A 8 -17.19 3.51 -2.29
N ASN A 9 -18.48 3.87 -2.30
CA ASN A 9 -19.32 3.85 -1.11
C ASN A 9 -19.37 2.45 -0.50
N PHE A 10 -19.53 1.41 -1.31
CA PHE A 10 -19.59 0.04 -0.81
C PHE A 10 -18.27 -0.40 -0.16
N LEU A 11 -17.13 -0.03 -0.76
CA LEU A 11 -15.82 -0.33 -0.18
C LEU A 11 -15.59 0.42 1.14
N VAL A 12 -16.02 1.68 1.24
CA VAL A 12 -15.95 2.48 2.48
C VAL A 12 -16.86 1.89 3.55
N TYR A 13 -18.13 1.58 3.22
CA TYR A 13 -19.07 0.97 4.13
C TYR A 13 -18.54 -0.35 4.71
N ARG A 14 -18.01 -1.22 3.85
CA ARG A 14 -17.38 -2.49 4.26
C ARG A 14 -16.17 -2.28 5.16
N TYR A 15 -15.30 -1.33 4.84
CA TYR A 15 -14.17 -0.98 5.70
C TYR A 15 -14.60 -0.52 7.09
N LEU A 16 -15.66 0.31 7.19
CA LEU A 16 -16.20 0.77 8.47
C LEU A 16 -16.72 -0.41 9.31
N GLN A 17 -17.44 -1.35 8.68
CA GLN A 17 -17.90 -2.58 9.35
C GLN A 17 -16.72 -3.45 9.82
N GLU A 18 -15.77 -3.72 8.93
CA GLU A 18 -14.61 -4.58 9.20
C GLU A 18 -13.68 -4.01 10.29
N SER A 19 -13.62 -2.69 10.41
CA SER A 19 -12.82 -1.98 11.43
C SER A 19 -13.56 -1.80 12.77
N GLY A 20 -14.83 -2.21 12.87
CA GLY A 20 -15.63 -2.06 14.10
C GLY A 20 -16.20 -0.66 14.34
N PHE A 21 -16.24 0.20 13.33
CA PHE A 21 -16.84 1.54 13.44
C PHE A 21 -18.37 1.50 13.26
N SER A 22 -19.06 0.82 14.18
CA SER A 22 -20.49 0.50 14.08
C SER A 22 -21.39 1.71 13.86
N HIS A 23 -21.17 2.82 14.60
CA HIS A 23 -21.96 4.03 14.45
C HIS A 23 -21.74 4.72 13.11
N SER A 24 -20.48 4.82 12.67
CA SER A 24 -20.13 5.39 11.37
C SER A 24 -20.69 4.55 10.22
N ALA A 25 -20.58 3.21 10.30
CA ALA A 25 -21.14 2.31 9.31
C ALA A 25 -22.67 2.45 9.23
N PHE A 26 -23.36 2.59 10.36
CA PHE A 26 -24.81 2.81 10.40
C PHE A 26 -25.20 4.11 9.70
N THR A 27 -24.62 5.25 10.13
CA THR A 27 -24.93 6.56 9.54
C THR A 27 -24.59 6.59 8.06
N PHE A 28 -23.39 6.13 7.70
CA PHE A 28 -22.92 6.10 6.32
C PHE A 28 -23.79 5.20 5.44
N GLY A 29 -24.21 4.03 5.92
CA GLY A 29 -25.07 3.12 5.16
C GLY A 29 -26.43 3.73 4.78
N ILE A 30 -26.97 4.60 5.64
CA ILE A 30 -28.20 5.35 5.37
C ILE A 30 -27.93 6.51 4.42
N GLU A 31 -26.93 7.34 4.72
CA GLU A 31 -26.59 8.55 3.96
C GLU A 31 -26.12 8.24 2.52
N SER A 32 -25.37 7.14 2.36
CA SER A 32 -24.88 6.69 1.06
C SER A 32 -25.89 5.83 0.29
N HIS A 33 -27.08 5.61 0.83
CA HIS A 33 -28.10 4.72 0.28
C HIS A 33 -27.57 3.34 -0.14
N ILE A 34 -26.73 2.71 0.70
CA ILE A 34 -26.00 1.50 0.30
C ILE A 34 -26.91 0.31 -0.05
N SER A 35 -28.10 0.26 0.53
CA SER A 35 -29.12 -0.77 0.24
C SER A 35 -29.72 -0.67 -1.17
N GLN A 36 -29.60 0.49 -1.83
CA GLN A 36 -30.03 0.70 -3.21
C GLN A 36 -28.91 0.42 -4.22
N SER A 37 -27.68 0.19 -3.74
CA SER A 37 -26.56 -0.18 -4.60
C SER A 37 -26.78 -1.57 -5.20
N ASN A 38 -26.42 -1.75 -6.48
CA ASN A 38 -26.48 -3.03 -7.19
C ASN A 38 -25.28 -3.97 -6.89
N ILE A 39 -24.53 -3.71 -5.81
CA ILE A 39 -23.31 -4.45 -5.48
C ILE A 39 -23.63 -5.65 -4.59
N ASN A 40 -23.20 -6.84 -5.05
CA ASN A 40 -23.31 -8.05 -4.25
C ASN A 40 -22.16 -8.15 -3.23
N GLY A 41 -22.46 -7.90 -1.96
CA GLY A 41 -21.48 -7.95 -0.88
C GLY A 41 -20.76 -9.28 -0.68
N THR A 42 -21.34 -10.40 -1.12
CA THR A 42 -20.70 -11.73 -1.00
C THR A 42 -19.48 -11.89 -1.92
N LEU A 43 -19.39 -11.10 -2.98
CA LEU A 43 -18.26 -11.13 -3.92
C LEU A 43 -17.11 -10.21 -3.48
N VAL A 44 -17.37 -9.30 -2.52
CA VAL A 44 -16.37 -8.35 -2.04
C VAL A 44 -15.61 -8.97 -0.86
N PRO A 45 -14.32 -9.31 -1.04
CA PRO A 45 -13.54 -9.94 0.02
C PRO A 45 -13.29 -8.98 1.19
N PRO A 46 -12.94 -9.50 2.39
CA PRO A 46 -12.51 -8.66 3.50
C PRO A 46 -11.28 -7.82 3.13
N ALA A 47 -11.15 -6.64 3.73
CA ALA A 47 -10.07 -5.69 3.51
C ALA A 47 -9.90 -5.25 2.04
N ALA A 48 -10.97 -5.31 1.23
CA ALA A 48 -10.92 -4.93 -0.19
C ALA A 48 -10.48 -3.48 -0.40
N LEU A 49 -10.99 -2.53 0.39
CA LEU A 49 -10.60 -1.12 0.29
C LEU A 49 -9.10 -0.94 0.55
N ILE A 50 -8.60 -1.51 1.63
CA ILE A 50 -7.19 -1.44 2.04
C ILE A 50 -6.30 -2.07 0.96
N SER A 51 -6.71 -3.22 0.44
CA SER A 51 -5.98 -3.94 -0.62
C SER A 51 -5.87 -3.12 -1.91
N ILE A 52 -6.94 -2.43 -2.30
CA ILE A 52 -6.94 -1.55 -3.47
C ILE A 52 -6.06 -0.33 -3.24
N LEU A 53 -6.12 0.29 -2.05
CA LEU A 53 -5.25 1.42 -1.70
C LEU A 53 -3.77 1.02 -1.72
N GLN A 54 -3.43 -0.15 -1.19
CA GLN A 54 -2.06 -0.67 -1.20
C GLN A 54 -1.57 -0.96 -2.63
N LYS A 55 -2.42 -1.53 -3.49
CA LYS A 55 -2.12 -1.70 -4.92
C LYS A 55 -1.99 -0.37 -5.65
N GLY A 56 -2.82 0.62 -5.31
CA GLY A 56 -2.72 1.97 -5.86
C GLY A 56 -1.40 2.64 -5.50
N LEU A 57 -0.93 2.46 -4.27
CA LEU A 57 0.37 2.95 -3.82
C LEU A 57 1.53 2.31 -4.58
N GLN A 58 1.51 0.98 -4.73
CA GLN A 58 2.49 0.24 -5.53
C GLN A 58 2.47 0.64 -7.00
N TYR A 59 1.29 0.96 -7.53
CA TYR A 59 1.14 1.44 -8.89
C TYR A 59 1.81 2.83 -9.06
N VAL A 60 1.61 3.75 -8.12
CA VAL A 60 2.31 5.06 -8.12
C VAL A 60 3.81 4.88 -7.99
N GLU A 61 4.28 3.97 -7.13
CA GLU A 61 5.71 3.64 -7.01
C GLU A 61 6.27 3.08 -8.33
N ALA A 62 5.52 2.22 -9.01
CA ALA A 62 5.89 1.67 -10.30
C ALA A 62 6.01 2.79 -11.36
N GLU A 63 5.03 3.70 -11.43
CA GLU A 63 5.07 4.85 -12.35
C GLU A 63 6.29 5.76 -12.12
N ILE A 64 6.73 5.91 -10.87
CA ILE A 64 7.96 6.66 -10.53
C ILE A 64 9.22 5.89 -10.97
N SER A 65 9.20 4.56 -10.84
CA SER A 65 10.37 3.70 -11.05
C SER A 65 10.65 3.32 -12.51
N ILE A 66 9.64 3.42 -13.38
CA ILE A 66 9.74 3.08 -14.80
C ILE A 66 10.30 4.28 -15.56
N ASN A 67 11.34 4.03 -16.35
CA ASN A 67 11.94 5.02 -17.23
C ASN A 67 11.15 5.18 -18.55
N GLU A 68 11.39 6.28 -19.27
CA GLU A 68 10.79 6.50 -20.61
C GLU A 68 11.20 5.42 -21.64
N ASP A 69 12.29 4.70 -21.41
CA ASP A 69 12.77 3.59 -22.24
C ASP A 69 12.18 2.22 -21.85
N GLY A 70 11.32 2.17 -20.82
CA GLY A 70 10.70 0.95 -20.31
C GLY A 70 11.60 0.09 -19.44
N THR A 71 12.83 0.54 -19.13
CA THR A 71 13.71 -0.17 -18.20
C THR A 71 13.26 0.07 -16.75
N VAL A 72 13.28 -1.00 -15.95
CA VAL A 72 12.93 -0.95 -14.52
C VAL A 72 14.22 -0.92 -13.71
N PHE A 73 14.26 -0.10 -12.67
CA PHE A 73 15.39 -0.04 -11.76
C PHE A 73 15.36 -1.21 -10.77
N ASP A 74 16.10 -2.28 -11.04
CA ASP A 74 16.21 -3.45 -10.15
C ASP A 74 17.03 -3.20 -8.86
N GLY A 75 17.55 -1.98 -8.66
CA GLY A 75 18.74 -1.78 -7.83
C GLY A 75 18.53 -1.41 -6.35
N ARG A 76 17.38 -0.87 -5.93
CA ARG A 76 17.12 -0.56 -4.52
C ARG A 76 15.64 -0.66 -4.18
N PRO A 77 15.29 -1.05 -2.94
CA PRO A 77 13.95 -0.84 -2.43
C PRO A 77 13.62 0.64 -2.60
N ILE A 78 12.56 0.94 -3.34
CA ILE A 78 11.95 2.26 -3.30
C ILE A 78 11.64 2.49 -1.82
N GLU A 79 12.10 3.61 -1.25
CA GLU A 79 11.62 4.00 0.08
C GLU A 79 10.10 3.97 0.01
N SER A 80 9.45 3.13 0.80
CA SER A 80 7.99 2.95 0.74
C SER A 80 7.32 4.32 0.73
N LEU A 81 6.58 4.63 -0.32
CA LEU A 81 5.83 5.86 -0.42
C LEU A 81 4.72 5.79 0.63
N SER A 82 4.43 6.89 1.32
CA SER A 82 3.24 6.91 2.17
C SER A 82 2.00 7.19 1.32
N LEU A 83 0.83 6.75 1.77
CA LEU A 83 -0.43 7.02 1.06
C LEU A 83 -0.71 8.53 0.95
N ILE A 84 -0.25 9.32 1.92
CA ILE A 84 -0.38 10.79 1.89
C ILE A 84 0.56 11.42 0.87
N ASP A 85 1.80 10.94 0.74
CA ASP A 85 2.72 11.43 -0.29
C ASP A 85 2.21 11.06 -1.70
N ALA A 86 1.58 9.90 -1.84
CA ALA A 86 1.09 9.40 -3.13
C ALA A 86 -0.04 10.27 -3.73
N VAL A 87 -0.80 10.97 -2.87
CA VAL A 87 -1.87 11.87 -3.32
C VAL A 87 -1.40 13.31 -3.54
N MET A 88 -0.12 13.62 -3.26
CA MET A 88 0.47 14.94 -3.44
C MET A 88 1.31 15.01 -4.72
N PRO A 89 0.85 15.70 -5.78
CA PRO A 89 1.53 15.70 -7.09
C PRO A 89 2.96 16.27 -7.03
N ASP A 90 3.18 17.34 -6.26
CA ASP A 90 4.50 17.98 -6.14
C ASP A 90 5.51 17.05 -5.44
N VAL A 91 5.06 16.28 -4.45
CA VAL A 91 5.89 15.32 -3.72
C VAL A 91 6.26 14.15 -4.62
N VAL A 92 5.28 13.62 -5.36
CA VAL A 92 5.48 12.56 -6.36
C VAL A 92 6.48 13.03 -7.43
N GLN A 93 6.32 14.25 -7.95
CA GLN A 93 7.20 14.80 -8.97
C GLN A 93 8.64 15.00 -8.46
N THR A 94 8.80 15.54 -7.24
CA THR A 94 10.11 15.72 -6.60
C THR A 94 10.81 14.37 -6.41
N ARG A 95 10.07 13.34 -5.96
CA ARG A 95 10.58 11.98 -5.85
C ARG A 95 11.00 11.41 -7.20
N GLN A 96 10.19 11.61 -8.25
CA GLN A 96 10.50 11.16 -9.60
C GLN A 96 11.79 11.80 -10.13
N GLN A 97 11.99 13.10 -9.90
CA GLN A 97 13.23 13.81 -10.27
C GLN A 97 14.43 13.26 -9.51
N ALA A 98 14.34 13.14 -8.18
CA ALA A 98 15.41 12.59 -7.36
C ALA A 98 15.80 11.15 -7.78
N PHE A 99 14.82 10.37 -8.23
CA PHE A 99 15.06 9.02 -8.76
C PHE A 99 15.80 9.05 -10.10
N ARG A 100 15.37 9.92 -11.03
CA ARG A 100 16.05 10.12 -12.32
C ARG A 100 17.48 10.60 -12.16
N GLU A 101 17.74 11.51 -11.22
CA GLU A 101 19.09 11.99 -10.92
C GLU A 101 19.98 10.87 -10.39
N LYS A 102 19.49 10.06 -9.46
CA LYS A 102 20.22 8.89 -8.94
C LYS A 102 20.52 7.87 -10.05
N LEU A 103 19.59 7.64 -10.97
CA LEU A 103 19.79 6.75 -12.11
C LEU A 103 20.87 7.29 -13.06
N ALA A 104 20.77 8.56 -13.46
CA ALA A 104 21.75 9.18 -14.34
C ALA A 104 23.15 9.12 -13.74
N GLN A 105 23.26 9.32 -12.43
CA GLN A 105 24.53 9.20 -11.71
C GLN A 105 25.05 7.76 -11.68
N GLN A 106 24.19 6.75 -11.51
CA GLN A 106 24.59 5.35 -11.57
C GLN A 106 25.04 4.91 -12.97
N GLN A 107 24.36 5.36 -14.02
CA GLN A 107 24.76 5.09 -15.41
C GLN A 107 26.10 5.77 -15.75
N ALA A 108 26.29 7.02 -15.32
CA ALA A 108 27.57 7.72 -15.49
C ALA A 108 28.70 6.97 -14.77
N ASN A 109 28.48 6.53 -13.54
CA ASN A 109 29.46 5.74 -12.78
C ASN A 109 29.76 4.39 -13.44
N ALA A 110 28.74 3.70 -13.96
CA ALA A 110 28.91 2.44 -14.68
C ALA A 110 29.69 2.61 -16.00
N ALA A 111 29.43 3.69 -16.74
CA ALA A 111 30.16 4.02 -17.97
C ALA A 111 31.64 4.35 -17.69
N VAL A 112 31.93 5.10 -16.62
CA VAL A 112 33.31 5.38 -16.17
C VAL A 112 34.01 4.10 -15.72
N ALA A 113 33.33 3.21 -14.99
CA ALA A 113 33.89 1.92 -14.58
C ALA A 113 34.18 1.00 -15.79
N ALA A 114 33.27 0.96 -16.77
CA ALA A 114 33.47 0.21 -18.02
C ALA A 114 34.63 0.78 -18.86
N ALA A 115 34.76 2.11 -18.95
CA ALA A 115 35.87 2.76 -19.64
C ALA A 115 37.21 2.51 -18.93
N ALA A 116 37.24 2.54 -17.59
CA ALA A 116 38.43 2.20 -16.81
C ALA A 116 38.84 0.73 -16.96
N ALA A 117 37.87 -0.20 -17.00
CA ALA A 117 38.12 -1.62 -17.27
C ALA A 117 38.67 -1.85 -18.69
N ALA A 118 38.13 -1.16 -19.70
CA ALA A 118 38.63 -1.22 -21.07
C ALA A 118 40.06 -0.65 -21.21
N ALA A 119 40.37 0.45 -20.51
CA ALA A 119 41.71 1.02 -20.46
C ALA A 119 42.72 0.10 -19.76
N ALA A 120 42.31 -0.57 -18.68
CA ALA A 120 43.13 -1.56 -17.99
C ALA A 120 43.40 -2.80 -18.87
N ALA A 121 42.41 -3.26 -19.64
CA ALA A 121 42.58 -4.35 -20.60
C ALA A 121 43.51 -3.98 -21.76
N ALA A 122 43.48 -2.73 -22.23
CA ALA A 122 44.41 -2.23 -23.25
C ALA A 122 45.85 -2.08 -22.74
N ALA A 123 46.04 -1.70 -21.46
CA ALA A 123 47.36 -1.62 -20.84
C ALA A 123 48.01 -3.00 -20.60
N ALA A 124 47.20 -4.06 -20.39
CA ALA A 124 47.68 -5.43 -20.25
C ALA A 124 48.20 -6.04 -21.58
N ALA A 125 47.92 -5.43 -22.74
CA ALA A 125 48.34 -5.93 -24.04
C ALA A 125 49.82 -5.63 -24.42
N THR A 126 50.59 -4.92 -23.58
CA THR A 126 51.99 -4.53 -23.87
C THR A 126 53.04 -5.31 -23.08
N THR A 127 52.72 -6.48 -22.52
CA THR A 127 53.76 -7.41 -22.00
C THR A 127 53.66 -8.77 -22.65
N THR A 128 54.58 -9.02 -23.58
CA THR A 128 54.76 -10.29 -24.27
C THR A 128 55.27 -11.35 -23.30
N ALA A 129 54.47 -12.41 -23.12
CA ALA A 129 54.82 -13.82 -22.94
C ALA A 129 55.93 -14.24 -21.94
N VAL A 130 55.52 -14.95 -20.87
CA VAL A 130 56.06 -16.29 -20.56
C VAL A 130 54.91 -17.19 -20.08
N SER A 131 54.92 -18.39 -20.66
CA SER A 131 54.02 -19.54 -20.54
C SER A 131 53.89 -20.13 -19.12
N GLN A 132 52.66 -20.53 -18.74
CA GLN A 132 52.43 -21.83 -18.08
C GLN A 132 50.94 -22.25 -18.10
N GLN A 133 50.69 -23.23 -18.97
CA GLN A 133 49.77 -24.35 -18.87
C GLN A 133 48.92 -24.46 -17.58
N ASN A 134 47.58 -24.39 -17.71
CA ASN A 134 46.73 -25.50 -17.25
C ASN A 134 45.31 -25.47 -17.85
N THR A 135 44.87 -26.67 -18.22
CA THR A 135 43.60 -27.09 -18.82
C THR A 135 42.34 -26.76 -18.00
N PRO A 136 41.23 -26.35 -18.62
CA PRO A 136 39.88 -26.51 -18.06
C PRO A 136 39.11 -27.62 -18.79
N LYS A 137 38.47 -28.52 -18.04
CA LYS A 137 37.47 -29.48 -18.54
C LYS A 137 36.11 -29.05 -17.98
N ASN A 138 35.18 -28.82 -18.90
CA ASN A 138 33.79 -28.40 -18.69
C ASN A 138 32.90 -29.54 -18.15
N GLY A 139 31.81 -29.20 -17.44
CA GLY A 139 30.71 -30.14 -17.16
C GLY A 139 29.76 -29.79 -16.00
N GLU A 140 28.68 -29.06 -16.32
CA GLU A 140 27.28 -29.16 -15.83
C GLU A 140 26.85 -29.02 -14.35
N ALA A 141 25.99 -27.99 -14.16
CA ALA A 141 24.70 -27.95 -13.45
C ALA A 141 24.49 -28.67 -12.11
N THR A 142 24.06 -27.92 -11.08
CA THR A 142 22.77 -28.13 -10.40
C THR A 142 22.35 -26.88 -9.60
N VAL A 143 21.05 -26.61 -9.68
CA VAL A 143 20.27 -25.58 -8.98
C VAL A 143 19.94 -26.05 -7.56
N ASN A 144 19.89 -25.12 -6.60
CA ASN A 144 18.99 -25.02 -5.41
C ASN A 144 19.67 -24.09 -4.37
N GLY A 145 19.07 -23.05 -3.79
CA GLY A 145 17.66 -22.69 -3.65
C GLY A 145 17.19 -22.92 -2.21
N GLU A 146 17.68 -22.13 -1.24
CA GLU A 146 17.16 -22.12 0.14
C GLU A 146 17.10 -20.68 0.69
N GLU A 147 15.91 -20.06 0.58
CA GLU A 147 15.48 -19.02 1.52
C GLU A 147 14.16 -19.49 2.14
N ASN A 148 14.24 -19.86 3.41
CA ASN A 148 13.10 -20.31 4.20
C ASN A 148 12.85 -19.25 5.29
N GLY A 149 11.78 -18.48 5.13
CA GLY A 149 11.40 -17.39 6.03
C GLY A 149 9.93 -16.97 5.89
N ALA A 150 9.03 -17.95 5.85
CA ALA A 150 7.58 -17.70 5.81
C ALA A 150 7.08 -17.16 7.16
N HIS A 151 6.58 -15.92 7.18
CA HIS A 151 5.79 -15.40 8.28
C HIS A 151 4.42 -16.09 8.30
N ALA A 152 4.18 -16.87 9.35
CA ALA A 152 2.95 -17.61 9.56
C ALA A 152 1.73 -16.68 9.71
N ILE A 153 0.80 -16.78 8.75
CA ILE A 153 -0.50 -16.13 8.80
C ILE A 153 -1.42 -17.02 9.63
N ASN A 154 -1.76 -16.59 10.84
CA ASN A 154 -2.72 -17.29 11.69
C ASN A 154 -4.12 -17.19 11.07
N ASN A 155 -4.64 -18.32 10.60
CA ASN A 155 -5.96 -18.49 10.03
C ASN A 155 -7.01 -18.47 11.17
N HIS A 156 -7.74 -17.37 11.35
CA HIS A 156 -8.84 -17.31 12.31
C HIS A 156 -10.14 -17.80 11.65
N SER A 157 -10.33 -19.11 11.62
CA SER A 157 -11.56 -19.76 11.17
C SER A 157 -12.60 -19.83 12.30
N LYS A 158 -13.08 -18.69 12.79
CA LYS A 158 -14.26 -18.65 13.68
C LYS A 158 -15.45 -18.07 12.91
N PRO A 159 -16.57 -18.81 12.78
CA PRO A 159 -17.80 -18.25 12.21
C PRO A 159 -18.31 -17.12 13.11
N MET A 160 -18.76 -16.02 12.49
CA MET A 160 -19.39 -14.88 13.17
C MET A 160 -20.62 -15.34 13.97
N GLU A 161 -20.62 -15.09 15.28
CA GLU A 161 -21.88 -15.03 16.03
C GLU A 161 -22.59 -13.72 15.66
N ILE A 162 -23.84 -13.85 15.22
CA ILE A 162 -24.74 -12.72 15.00
C ILE A 162 -25.16 -12.27 16.39
N ASP A 163 -24.57 -11.19 16.89
CA ASP A 163 -24.97 -10.60 18.18
C ASP A 163 -26.45 -10.21 18.12
N GLY A 164 -27.23 -10.78 19.05
CA GLY A 164 -28.63 -10.46 19.27
C GLY A 164 -28.82 -9.01 19.74
N ASP A 165 -30.09 -8.59 19.86
CA ASP A 165 -30.47 -7.25 20.33
C ASP A 165 -29.62 -6.81 21.54
N VAL A 166 -28.73 -5.85 21.32
CA VAL A 166 -27.90 -5.26 22.37
C VAL A 166 -28.80 -4.32 23.19
N GLU A 167 -29.46 -4.87 24.20
CA GLU A 167 -30.25 -4.09 25.15
C GLU A 167 -29.29 -3.35 26.11
N ILE A 168 -29.14 -2.03 25.91
CA ILE A 168 -28.28 -1.19 26.76
C ILE A 168 -29.00 -0.94 28.09
N PRO A 169 -28.43 -1.38 29.23
CA PRO A 169 -29.05 -1.18 30.53
C PRO A 169 -29.27 0.33 30.84
N PRO A 170 -30.43 0.72 31.42
CA PRO A 170 -30.76 2.12 31.68
C PRO A 170 -29.77 2.87 32.58
N ASN A 171 -28.98 2.15 33.40
CA ASN A 171 -27.93 2.74 34.22
C ASN A 171 -26.68 3.16 33.43
N LYS A 172 -26.55 2.75 32.16
CA LYS A 172 -25.49 3.14 31.22
C LYS A 172 -25.94 4.18 30.19
N ALA A 173 -27.21 4.58 30.22
CA ALA A 173 -27.79 5.56 29.31
C ALA A 173 -28.33 6.75 30.10
N THR A 174 -27.85 7.96 29.79
CA THR A 174 -28.34 9.20 30.40
C THR A 174 -29.17 9.96 29.39
N VAL A 175 -30.42 10.27 29.74
CA VAL A 175 -31.31 11.10 28.90
C VAL A 175 -31.12 12.57 29.25
N LEU A 176 -30.61 13.35 28.32
CA LEU A 176 -30.47 14.80 28.46
C LEU A 176 -31.74 15.49 27.93
N ARG A 177 -32.40 16.27 28.79
CA ARG A 177 -33.65 17.00 28.47
C ARG A 177 -33.34 18.49 28.44
N GLY A 178 -34.01 19.23 27.54
CA GLY A 178 -33.88 20.69 27.46
C GLY A 178 -33.98 21.26 26.04
N HIS A 179 -33.84 20.41 25.02
CA HIS A 179 -34.06 20.82 23.63
C HIS A 179 -35.56 20.87 23.34
N GLU A 180 -36.05 22.00 22.85
CA GLU A 180 -37.43 22.19 22.38
C GLU A 180 -37.60 21.85 20.89
N SER A 181 -36.50 21.50 20.21
CA SER A 181 -36.43 21.13 18.80
C SER A 181 -35.57 19.88 18.62
N GLU A 182 -35.69 19.23 17.46
CA GLU A 182 -34.87 18.08 17.06
C GLU A 182 -33.38 18.43 17.10
N VAL A 183 -32.55 17.48 17.55
CA VAL A 183 -31.09 17.59 17.62
C VAL A 183 -30.49 16.85 16.44
N PHE A 184 -29.74 17.54 15.60
CA PHE A 184 -29.16 16.96 14.38
C PHE A 184 -27.67 16.65 14.55
N ILE A 185 -27.02 17.24 15.55
CA ILE A 185 -25.60 17.05 15.81
C ILE A 185 -25.31 16.96 17.31
N CYS A 186 -24.39 16.06 17.66
CA CYS A 186 -23.77 16.06 18.98
C CYS A 186 -22.26 15.84 18.87
N ALA A 187 -21.51 16.43 19.80
CA ALA A 187 -20.08 16.23 19.94
C ALA A 187 -19.72 16.03 21.42
N TRP A 188 -18.94 15.00 21.71
CA TRP A 188 -18.49 14.67 23.06
C TRP A 188 -16.99 14.94 23.23
N ASN A 189 -16.59 15.47 24.38
CA ASN A 189 -15.19 15.66 24.73
C ASN A 189 -14.65 14.39 25.44
N PRO A 190 -13.58 13.75 24.96
CA PRO A 190 -13.06 12.53 25.58
C PRO A 190 -12.24 12.74 26.87
N VAL A 191 -11.89 13.99 27.19
CA VAL A 191 -11.07 14.36 28.35
C VAL A 191 -11.89 14.98 29.47
N SER A 192 -13.05 15.55 29.14
CA SER A 192 -13.96 16.16 30.13
C SER A 192 -15.40 15.77 29.87
N ASP A 193 -16.21 15.74 30.94
CA ASP A 193 -17.64 15.41 30.85
C ASP A 193 -18.45 16.56 30.24
N LEU A 194 -18.16 16.89 28.98
CA LEU A 194 -18.80 17.93 28.18
C LEU A 194 -19.40 17.32 26.92
N LEU A 195 -20.66 17.69 26.67
CA LEU A 195 -21.40 17.38 25.46
C LEU A 195 -21.93 18.68 24.86
N ALA A 196 -21.69 18.88 23.56
CA ALA A 196 -22.32 19.94 22.78
C ALA A 196 -23.41 19.30 21.90
N SER A 197 -24.61 19.86 21.92
CA SER A 197 -25.76 19.43 21.11
C SER A 197 -26.33 20.63 20.35
N GLY A 198 -26.71 20.42 19.08
CA GLY A 198 -27.22 21.45 18.17
C GLY A 198 -28.39 20.99 17.33
#